data_AF-A0A9P7GCW3-F1
#
_entry.id   AF-A0A9P7GCW3-F1
#
_cell.length_a   1.000
_cell.length_b   1.000
_cell.length_c   1.000
_cell.angle_alpha   90.00
_cell.angle_beta   90.00
_cell.angle_gamma   90.00
#
_symmetry.space_group_name_H-M   'P 1'
#
loop_
_entity.id
_entity.type
_entity.pdbx_description
1 polymer ?
#
loop_
_entity_poly.entity_id
_entity_poly.type
_entity_poly.pdbx_seq_one_letter_code
_entity_poly.pdbx_strand_id
1 'polypeptide(L)'
;MGNLIWHEYARFTSITASIYAVWAAFFGLFYRKFFWDFIGGTLRDPGGLQAPPSAAIFVSIIVKVPIVQMITIVLGLFIIALEFPAPPLKALAIHRSIVLRMVLLLFQSFLAILFYQVCPADLNV
;
A
#
# COMPACT_ATOMS: atom_id res chain seq x y z
N MET A 1 -5.32 -22.43 25.51
CA MET A 1 -5.96 -22.52 24.18
C MET A 1 -6.12 -21.18 23.48
N GLY A 2 -6.43 -20.07 24.16
CA GLY A 2 -6.58 -18.76 23.52
C GLY A 2 -5.34 -18.24 22.76
N ASN A 3 -4.12 -18.50 23.26
CA ASN A 3 -2.90 -17.97 22.63
C ASN A 3 -2.67 -18.47 21.20
N LEU A 4 -2.98 -19.74 20.91
CA LEU A 4 -2.86 -20.30 19.55
C LEU A 4 -3.81 -19.61 18.56
N ILE A 5 -5.05 -19.40 19.00
CA ILE A 5 -6.11 -18.77 18.21
C ILE A 5 -5.73 -17.33 17.87
N TRP A 6 -5.19 -16.56 18.83
CA TRP A 6 -4.77 -15.18 18.59
C TRP A 6 -3.60 -15.08 17.61
N HIS A 7 -2.63 -16.00 17.68
CA HIS A 7 -1.50 -16.02 16.75
C HIS A 7 -1.92 -16.41 15.33
N GLU A 8 -2.80 -17.39 15.18
CA GLU A 8 -3.34 -17.81 13.87
C GLU A 8 -4.24 -16.73 13.27
N TYR A 9 -5.08 -16.12 14.08
CA TYR A 9 -5.95 -15.02 13.68
C TYR A 9 -5.14 -13.80 13.22
N ALA A 10 -4.15 -13.37 14.02
CA ALA A 10 -3.28 -12.23 13.67
C ALA A 10 -2.54 -12.47 12.35
N ARG A 11 -2.08 -13.71 12.12
CA ARG A 11 -1.46 -14.12 10.86
C ARG A 11 -2.45 -14.04 9.68
N PHE A 12 -3.67 -14.51 9.86
CA PHE A 12 -4.70 -14.42 8.82
C PHE A 12 -5.05 -12.96 8.48
N THR A 13 -5.16 -12.10 9.49
CA THR A 13 -5.36 -10.65 9.30
C THR A 13 -4.20 -10.01 8.53
N SER A 14 -2.95 -10.34 8.89
CA SER A 14 -1.74 -9.87 8.22
C SER A 14 -1.70 -10.24 6.74
N ILE A 15 -2.01 -11.51 6.42
CA ILE A 15 -2.09 -12.00 5.03
C ILE A 15 -3.18 -11.26 4.27
N THR A 16 -4.38 -11.15 4.85
CA THR A 16 -5.52 -10.48 4.21
C THR A 16 -5.20 -9.01 3.91
N ALA A 17 -4.67 -8.28 4.89
CA ALA A 17 -4.26 -6.89 4.72
C ALA A 17 -3.23 -6.71 3.60
N SER A 18 -2.25 -7.61 3.52
CA SER A 18 -1.19 -7.55 2.51
C SER A 18 -1.71 -7.90 1.10
N ILE A 19 -2.65 -8.84 0.98
CA ILE A 19 -3.33 -9.13 -0.29
C ILE A 19 -4.10 -7.90 -0.78
N TYR A 20 -4.86 -7.25 0.10
CA TYR A 20 -5.56 -6.01 -0.25
C TYR A 20 -4.61 -4.87 -0.61
N ALA A 21 -3.46 -4.75 0.06
CA ALA A 21 -2.44 -3.77 -0.29
C ALA A 21 -1.85 -4.01 -1.68
N VAL A 22 -1.54 -5.26 -2.03
CA VAL A 22 -1.07 -5.63 -3.39
C VAL A 22 -2.14 -5.33 -4.43
N TRP A 23 -3.39 -5.69 -4.15
CA TRP A 23 -4.51 -5.43 -5.06
C TRP A 23 -4.75 -3.93 -5.26
N ALA A 24 -4.81 -3.16 -4.19
CA ALA A 24 -4.96 -1.71 -4.27
C ALA A 24 -3.80 -1.05 -5.02
N ALA A 25 -2.56 -1.48 -4.77
CA ALA A 25 -1.39 -0.95 -5.46
C ALA A 25 -1.40 -1.31 -6.96
N PHE A 26 -1.86 -2.51 -7.33
CA PHE A 26 -2.05 -2.91 -8.72
C PHE A 26 -3.05 -1.99 -9.44
N PHE A 27 -4.21 -1.72 -8.85
CA PHE A 27 -5.17 -0.75 -9.43
C PHE A 27 -4.59 0.67 -9.44
N GLY A 28 -3.80 1.04 -8.43
CA GLY A 28 -3.09 2.30 -8.35
C GLY A 28 -2.02 2.50 -9.43
N LEU A 29 -1.62 1.47 -10.18
CA LEU A 29 -0.76 1.60 -11.38
C LEU A 29 -1.54 2.18 -12.56
N PHE A 30 -2.82 1.84 -12.69
CA PHE A 30 -3.70 2.32 -13.77
C PHE A 30 -4.36 3.65 -13.41
N TYR A 31 -4.95 3.71 -12.21
CA TYR A 31 -5.63 4.88 -11.68
C TYR A 31 -4.70 5.59 -10.72
N ARG A 32 -3.86 6.48 -11.25
CA ARG A 32 -2.77 7.09 -10.49
C ARG A 32 -3.22 8.41 -9.88
N LYS A 33 -3.36 8.45 -8.55
CA LYS A 33 -3.70 9.66 -7.81
C LYS A 33 -2.93 9.71 -6.49
N PHE A 34 -2.50 10.90 -6.12
CA PHE A 34 -1.92 11.15 -4.81
C PHE A 34 -3.05 11.44 -3.81
N PHE A 35 -3.06 10.74 -2.68
CA PHE A 35 -4.17 10.83 -1.73
C PHE A 35 -4.37 12.24 -1.18
N TRP A 36 -3.30 12.95 -0.84
CA TRP A 36 -3.38 14.28 -0.21
C TRP A 36 -3.45 15.44 -1.22
N ASP A 37 -3.83 15.19 -2.48
CA ASP A 37 -3.94 16.23 -3.51
C ASP A 37 -5.00 17.29 -3.21
N PHE A 38 -5.97 16.97 -2.35
CA PHE A 38 -7.03 17.87 -1.90
C PHE A 38 -6.55 18.92 -0.89
N ILE A 39 -5.41 18.71 -0.23
CA ILE A 39 -4.87 19.68 0.73
C ILE A 39 -4.19 20.80 -0.06
N GLY A 40 -4.88 21.94 -0.20
CA GLY A 40 -4.38 23.08 -0.96
C GLY A 40 -4.47 22.92 -2.48
N GLY A 41 -5.12 21.85 -2.96
CA GLY A 41 -5.43 21.66 -4.37
C GLY A 41 -6.55 22.59 -4.83
N THR A 42 -6.51 22.95 -6.11
CA THR A 42 -7.53 23.79 -6.75
C THR A 42 -8.36 22.96 -7.72
N LEU A 43 -9.68 23.03 -7.62
CA LEU A 43 -10.59 22.47 -8.60
C LEU A 43 -10.59 23.37 -9.85
N ARG A 44 -10.35 22.78 -11.03
CA ARG A 44 -10.44 23.46 -12.32
C ARG A 44 -11.28 22.65 -13.30
N ASP A 45 -12.06 23.37 -14.10
CA ASP A 45 -12.81 22.81 -15.22
C ASP A 45 -12.27 23.43 -16.52
N PRO A 46 -11.77 22.63 -17.49
CA PRO A 46 -11.61 21.17 -17.48
C PRO A 46 -10.37 20.69 -16.69
N GLY A 47 -10.40 19.46 -16.19
CA GLY A 47 -9.21 18.79 -15.61
C GLY A 47 -9.25 18.49 -14.10
N GLY A 48 -10.39 18.64 -13.43
CA GLY A 48 -10.62 18.15 -12.07
C GLY A 48 -9.76 18.81 -11.00
N LEU A 49 -9.40 18.03 -9.97
CA LEU A 49 -8.60 18.50 -8.84
C LEU A 49 -7.12 18.54 -9.19
N GLN A 50 -6.53 19.74 -9.23
CA GLN A 50 -5.10 19.93 -9.44
C GLN A 50 -4.38 20.05 -8.10
N ALA A 51 -3.35 19.21 -7.91
CA ALA A 51 -2.51 19.23 -6.72
C ALA A 51 -1.71 20.55 -6.61
N PRO A 52 -1.43 21.04 -5.38
CA PRO A 52 -0.62 22.23 -5.19
C PRO A 52 0.84 22.02 -5.62
N PRO A 53 1.59 23.10 -5.94
CA PRO A 53 3.02 23.02 -6.25
C PRO A 53 3.86 22.37 -5.14
N SER A 54 3.44 22.51 -3.88
CA SER A 54 4.09 21.88 -2.72
C SER A 54 4.05 20.34 -2.77
N ALA A 55 3.07 19.75 -3.46
CA ALA A 55 2.93 18.30 -3.62
C ALA A 55 3.60 17.75 -4.89
N ALA A 56 4.32 18.58 -5.66
CA ALA A 56 4.91 18.19 -6.95
C ALA A 56 5.84 16.96 -6.85
N ILE A 57 6.57 16.82 -5.74
CA ILE A 57 7.43 15.66 -5.48
C ILE A 57 6.58 14.38 -5.43
N PHE A 58 5.51 14.37 -4.64
CA PHE A 58 4.63 13.21 -4.50
C PHE A 58 3.92 12.88 -5.82
N VAL A 59 3.48 13.90 -6.57
CA VAL A 59 2.91 13.71 -7.91
C VAL A 59 3.91 13.05 -8.86
N SER A 60 5.19 13.45 -8.83
CA SER A 60 6.20 12.84 -9.70
C SER A 60 6.44 11.36 -9.37
N ILE A 61 6.50 11.03 -8.08
CA ILE A 61 6.83 9.67 -7.62
C ILE A 61 5.63 8.73 -7.73
N ILE A 62 4.42 9.21 -7.44
CA ILE A 62 3.19 8.38 -7.35
C ILE A 62 2.40 8.41 -8.67
N VAL A 63 2.32 9.56 -9.33
CA VAL A 63 1.49 9.73 -10.53
C VAL A 63 2.30 9.50 -11.80
N LYS A 64 3.52 10.05 -11.93
CA LYS A 64 4.30 9.92 -13.17
C LYS A 64 5.01 8.57 -13.30
N VAL A 65 5.72 8.11 -12.26
CA VAL A 65 6.60 6.91 -12.31
C VAL A 65 6.08 5.71 -11.47
N PRO A 66 4.83 5.74 -11.01
CA PRO A 66 4.27 4.98 -9.86
C PRO A 66 5.23 4.15 -8.98
N ILE A 67 6.25 4.78 -8.38
CA ILE A 67 7.28 4.07 -7.58
C ILE A 67 6.67 3.53 -6.29
N VAL A 68 5.80 4.29 -5.63
CA VAL A 68 5.20 3.89 -4.35
C VAL A 68 4.32 2.64 -4.51
N GLN A 69 3.56 2.56 -5.60
CA GLN A 69 2.73 1.40 -5.92
C GLN A 69 3.59 0.16 -6.17
N MET A 70 4.68 0.30 -6.94
CA MET A 70 5.62 -0.81 -7.16
C MET A 70 6.24 -1.32 -5.85
N ILE A 71 6.71 -0.40 -4.99
CA ILE A 71 7.24 -0.77 -3.67
C ILE A 71 6.17 -1.44 -2.82
N THR A 72 4.92 -0.97 -2.85
CA THR A 72 3.81 -1.55 -2.07
C THR A 72 3.46 -2.95 -2.54
N ILE A 73 3.49 -3.23 -3.86
CA ILE A 73 3.31 -4.57 -4.40
C ILE A 73 4.43 -5.49 -3.92
N VAL A 74 5.69 -5.09 -4.07
CA VAL A 74 6.85 -5.89 -3.66
C VAL A 74 6.82 -6.17 -2.16
N LEU A 75 6.54 -5.14 -1.35
CA LEU A 75 6.44 -5.26 0.10
C LEU A 75 5.29 -6.18 0.52
N GLY A 76 4.11 -6.04 -0.08
CA GLY A 76 2.96 -6.89 0.25
C GLY A 76 3.19 -8.34 -0.14
N LEU A 77 3.78 -8.61 -1.30
CA LEU A 77 4.20 -9.96 -1.70
C LEU A 77 5.26 -10.52 -0.75
N PHE A 78 6.20 -9.69 -0.30
CA PHE A 78 7.21 -10.09 0.68
C PHE A 78 6.59 -10.45 2.04
N ILE A 79 5.63 -9.66 2.54
CA ILE A 79 4.91 -9.97 3.79
C ILE A 79 4.10 -11.27 3.65
N ILE A 80 3.41 -11.47 2.53
CA ILE A 80 2.70 -12.73 2.25
C ILE A 80 3.67 -13.91 2.24
N ALA A 81 4.84 -13.77 1.61
CA ALA A 81 5.87 -14.79 1.60
C ALA A 81 6.48 -15.05 3.00
N LEU A 82 6.54 -14.03 3.88
CA LEU A 82 6.96 -14.21 5.26
C LEU A 82 5.90 -14.88 6.12
N GLU A 83 4.62 -14.55 5.93
CA GLU A 83 3.52 -15.13 6.70
C GLU A 83 3.18 -16.54 6.22
N PHE A 84 3.23 -16.79 4.92
CA PHE A 84 3.02 -18.11 4.31
C PHE A 84 4.31 -18.58 3.60
N PRO A 85 5.33 -18.97 4.37
CA PRO A 85 6.65 -19.26 3.82
C PRO A 85 6.69 -20.52 2.97
N ALA A 86 7.25 -20.38 1.78
CA ALA A 86 7.76 -21.50 1.02
C ALA A 86 8.81 -22.26 1.84
N PRO A 87 9.00 -23.58 1.62
CA PRO A 87 9.98 -24.39 2.35
C PRO A 87 11.36 -23.76 2.58
N PRO A 88 12.01 -23.09 1.59
CA PRO A 88 13.31 -22.46 1.83
C PRO A 88 13.27 -21.26 2.79
N LEU A 89 12.16 -20.52 2.85
CA LEU A 89 12.02 -19.34 3.69
C LEU A 89 11.84 -19.68 5.19
N LYS A 90 11.37 -20.90 5.50
CA LYS A 90 11.19 -21.37 6.88
C LYS A 90 12.51 -21.47 7.66
N ALA A 91 13.62 -21.69 6.96
CA ALA A 91 14.94 -21.82 7.59
C ALA A 91 15.50 -20.47 8.05
N LEU A 92 15.10 -19.36 7.40
CA LEU A 92 15.65 -18.03 7.65
C LEU A 92 15.22 -17.45 9.00
N ALA A 93 16.15 -16.75 9.67
CA ALA A 93 15.88 -16.08 10.95
C ALA A 93 14.80 -14.98 10.83
N ILE A 94 14.74 -14.33 9.66
CA ILE A 94 13.80 -13.26 9.32
C ILE A 94 12.34 -13.74 9.45
N HIS A 95 12.05 -14.98 9.06
CA HIS A 95 10.70 -15.55 9.19
C HIS A 95 10.24 -15.63 10.66
N ARG A 96 11.16 -15.86 11.60
CA ARG A 96 10.81 -16.07 13.02
C ARG A 96 10.57 -14.77 13.80
N SER A 97 10.92 -13.62 13.23
CA SER A 97 10.81 -12.33 13.91
C SER A 97 9.41 -11.74 13.80
N ILE A 98 8.69 -11.68 14.93
CA ILE A 98 7.37 -11.02 14.99
C ILE A 98 7.49 -9.50 14.93
N VAL A 99 8.58 -8.94 15.47
CA VAL A 99 8.85 -7.49 15.47
C VAL A 99 9.00 -6.99 14.05
N LEU A 100 9.73 -7.73 13.22
CA LEU A 100 9.89 -7.38 11.80
C LEU A 100 8.52 -7.31 11.10
N ARG A 101 7.64 -8.29 11.33
CA ARG A 101 6.31 -8.33 10.71
C ARG A 101 5.48 -7.10 11.09
N MET A 102 5.48 -6.70 12.36
CA MET A 102 4.77 -5.50 12.81
C MET A 102 5.30 -4.24 12.14
N VAL A 103 6.64 -4.09 12.04
CA VAL A 103 7.26 -2.95 11.36
C VAL A 103 6.92 -2.92 9.88
N LEU A 104 6.95 -4.07 9.20
CA LEU A 104 6.61 -4.16 7.78
C LEU A 104 5.14 -3.84 7.51
N LEU A 105 4.22 -4.31 8.37
CA LEU A 105 2.79 -3.99 8.26
C LEU A 105 2.50 -2.50 8.47
N LEU A 106 3.17 -1.87 9.44
CA LEU A 106 3.08 -0.42 9.66
C LEU A 106 3.66 0.37 8.48
N PHE A 107 4.78 -0.09 7.93
CA PHE A 107 5.36 0.55 6.75
C PHE A 107 4.46 0.37 5.51
N GLN A 108 3.87 -0.82 5.34
CA GLN A 108 2.90 -1.08 4.27
C GLN A 108 1.68 -0.18 4.38
N SER A 109 1.11 0.00 5.58
CA SER A 109 -0.05 0.88 5.76
C SER A 109 0.29 2.34 5.45
N PHE A 110 1.49 2.79 5.82
CA PHE A 110 1.98 4.12 5.47
C PHE A 110 2.15 4.29 3.95
N LEU A 111 2.68 3.30 3.23
CA LEU A 111 2.77 3.41 1.76
C LEU A 111 1.39 3.39 1.10
N ALA A 112 0.49 2.52 1.57
CA ALA A 112 -0.86 2.37 1.05
C ALA A 112 -1.68 3.67 1.15
N ILE A 113 -1.52 4.43 2.24
CA ILE A 113 -2.27 5.69 2.41
C ILE A 113 -1.89 6.75 1.38
N LEU A 114 -0.66 6.75 0.86
CA LEU A 114 -0.17 7.82 -0.02
C LEU A 114 -0.83 7.82 -1.39
N PHE A 115 -1.29 6.66 -1.86
CA PHE A 115 -2.00 6.51 -3.14
C PHE A 115 -3.45 6.08 -2.96
N TYR A 116 -3.97 6.12 -1.73
CA TYR A 116 -5.37 5.78 -1.46
C TYR A 116 -6.31 6.74 -2.21
N GLN A 117 -7.42 6.21 -2.68
CA GLN A 117 -8.41 6.93 -3.45
C GLN A 117 -9.76 6.85 -2.74
N VAL A 118 -10.37 8.02 -2.48
CA VAL A 118 -11.69 8.12 -1.85
C VAL A 118 -12.78 8.37 -2.89
N CYS A 119 -12.44 8.89 -4.08
CA CYS A 119 -13.41 9.28 -5.09
C CYS A 119 -12.88 9.04 -6.52
N PRO A 120 -13.63 8.33 -7.38
CA PRO A 120 -13.38 8.34 -8.82
C PRO A 120 -13.80 9.70 -9.38
N ALA A 121 -12.94 10.70 -9.23
CA ALA A 121 -13.15 12.01 -9.84
C ALA A 121 -12.29 12.11 -11.09
N ASP A 122 -12.72 11.39 -12.13
CA ASP A 122 -12.40 11.62 -13.55
C ASP A 122 -13.58 11.09 -14.37
N LEU A 123 -14.77 11.68 -14.15
CA LEU A 123 -15.83 11.66 -15.16
C LEU A 123 -15.49 12.75 -16.17
N ASN A 124 -14.67 12.40 -17.16
CA ASN A 124 -14.65 13.13 -18.43
C ASN A 124 -15.99 12.86 -19.15
N VAL A 125 -16.96 13.73 -18.89
CA VAL A 125 -17.95 14.23 -19.87
C VAL A 125 -17.82 15.74 -19.88
#